data_AF-A0A182VFA8-F1
#
_entry.id   AF-A0A182VFA8-F1
#
_cell.length_a   1.000
_cell.length_b   1.000
_cell.length_c   1.000
_cell.angle_alpha   90.00
_cell.angle_beta   90.00
_cell.angle_gamma   90.00
#
_symmetry.space_group_name_H-M   'P 1'
#
loop_
_entity.id
_entity.type
_entity.pdbx_description
1 polymer ?
#
loop_
_entity_poly.entity_id
_entity_poly.type
_entity_poly.pdbx_seq_one_letter_code
_entity_poly.pdbx_strand_id
1 'polypeptide(L)'
;MCNTGSLREIPLKAIPVKNVSQIQLSHNKILRIEGYAFAGAVNIRQIHLADNPTVTIETNAFSSLSNVDRLILPSGIRAIEPDAFYGLETVGYLKLSFMDLASLEPYTFRGLTHVKLLSLQESDLGIIRAGAFEGLVQVELLNILNNKIDAIQELNITAANRIRVLRIQGNHLLETPESGSIVLEGIDALHVNR
;
A
#
# COMPACT_ATOMS: atom_id res chain seq x y z
N MET A 1 -23.49 0.34 0.46
CA MET A 1 -23.11 1.74 0.78
C MET A 1 -23.12 1.88 2.30
N CYS A 2 -22.00 2.32 2.89
CA CYS A 2 -21.82 2.44 4.34
C CYS A 2 -21.29 3.83 4.74
N ASN A 3 -21.58 4.87 3.95
CA ASN A 3 -21.20 6.26 4.25
C ASN A 3 -22.24 6.88 5.19
N THR A 4 -22.16 6.59 6.49
CA THR A 4 -23.11 7.14 7.49
C THR A 4 -22.61 8.42 8.13
N GLY A 5 -21.35 8.80 7.91
CA GLY A 5 -20.72 9.94 8.60
C GLY A 5 -20.27 9.62 10.02
N SER A 6 -20.47 8.39 10.48
CA SER A 6 -20.35 8.04 11.90
C SER A 6 -19.57 6.75 12.18
N LEU A 7 -19.28 5.93 11.16
CA LEU A 7 -18.55 4.68 11.39
C LEU A 7 -17.15 4.99 11.92
N ARG A 8 -16.78 4.32 13.03
CA ARG A 8 -15.45 4.41 13.64
C ARG A 8 -14.57 3.20 13.35
N GLU A 9 -15.18 2.14 12.83
CA GLU A 9 -14.57 0.87 12.47
C GLU A 9 -15.23 0.32 11.21
N ILE A 10 -14.59 -0.67 10.58
CA ILE A 10 -15.10 -1.36 9.41
C ILE A 10 -16.03 -2.49 9.89
N PRO A 11 -17.35 -2.45 9.62
CA PRO A 11 -18.33 -3.30 10.28
C PRO A 11 -18.44 -4.71 9.69
N LEU A 12 -17.47 -5.16 8.90
CA LEU A 12 -17.58 -6.39 8.10
C LEU A 12 -17.33 -7.66 8.89
N LYS A 13 -16.65 -7.58 10.05
CA LYS A 13 -16.51 -8.70 10.98
C LYS A 13 -17.86 -9.26 11.43
N ALA A 14 -18.89 -8.41 11.53
CA ALA A 14 -20.22 -8.76 12.02
C ALA A 14 -21.27 -8.94 10.91
N ILE A 15 -20.98 -8.55 9.66
CA ILE A 15 -21.96 -8.49 8.59
C ILE A 15 -21.52 -9.37 7.41
N PRO A 16 -22.25 -10.45 7.10
CA PRO A 16 -21.96 -11.27 5.93
C PRO A 16 -22.16 -10.46 4.64
N VAL A 17 -21.09 -10.26 3.87
CA VAL A 17 -21.13 -9.53 2.59
C VAL A 17 -20.84 -10.44 1.38
N LYS A 18 -21.34 -11.69 1.43
CA LYS A 18 -21.05 -12.73 0.43
C LYS A 18 -21.44 -12.36 -1.01
N ASN A 19 -22.39 -11.45 -1.21
CA ASN A 19 -22.86 -11.05 -2.55
C ASN A 19 -22.49 -9.60 -2.91
N VAL A 20 -21.54 -9.01 -2.19
CA VAL A 20 -21.11 -7.63 -2.42
C VAL A 20 -19.75 -7.66 -3.10
N SER A 21 -19.61 -6.89 -4.18
CA SER A 21 -18.36 -6.70 -4.90
C SER A 21 -17.74 -5.32 -4.66
N GLN A 22 -18.49 -4.36 -4.12
CA GLN A 22 -18.05 -3.00 -3.89
C GLN A 22 -18.46 -2.52 -2.51
N ILE A 23 -17.51 -1.95 -1.76
CA ILE A 23 -17.77 -1.33 -0.47
C ILE A 23 -17.33 0.13 -0.50
N GLN A 24 -18.26 0.96 -0.04
CA GLN A 24 -18.14 2.41 0.03
C GLN A 24 -18.18 2.79 1.50
N LEU A 25 -17.02 3.19 2.04
CA LEU A 25 -16.77 3.56 3.44
C LEU A 25 -16.18 4.97 3.59
N SER A 26 -16.11 5.74 2.50
CA SER A 26 -15.66 7.13 2.54
C SER A 26 -16.52 8.03 3.44
N HIS A 27 -15.94 9.16 3.84
CA HIS A 27 -16.60 10.16 4.69
C HIS A 27 -17.12 9.58 6.01
N ASN A 28 -16.29 8.77 6.67
CA ASN A 28 -16.58 8.24 8.00
C ASN A 28 -15.52 8.73 9.00
N LYS A 29 -15.48 8.13 10.20
CA LYS A 29 -14.60 8.50 11.31
C LYS A 29 -13.66 7.35 11.67
N ILE A 30 -13.27 6.54 10.68
CA ILE A 30 -12.42 5.37 10.88
C ILE A 30 -10.99 5.84 11.13
N LEU A 31 -10.51 5.66 12.36
CA LEU A 31 -9.17 6.10 12.79
C LEU A 31 -8.08 5.09 12.44
N ARG A 32 -8.43 3.82 12.29
CA ARG A 32 -7.50 2.72 11.97
C ARG A 32 -8.20 1.67 11.10
N ILE A 33 -7.45 1.04 10.20
CA ILE A 33 -7.88 -0.17 9.51
C ILE A 33 -7.33 -1.33 10.32
N GLU A 34 -8.19 -1.92 11.14
CA GLU A 34 -7.77 -2.97 12.07
C GLU A 34 -7.37 -4.26 11.35
N GLY A 35 -6.55 -5.07 12.04
CA GLY A 35 -6.27 -6.44 11.61
C GLY A 35 -7.57 -7.21 11.32
N TYR A 36 -7.59 -7.88 10.16
CA TYR A 36 -8.73 -8.65 9.68
C TYR A 36 -10.04 -7.84 9.53
N ALA A 37 -9.96 -6.53 9.29
CA ALA A 37 -11.13 -5.65 9.12
C ALA A 37 -12.10 -6.12 8.02
N PHE A 38 -11.60 -6.85 7.01
CA PHE A 38 -12.38 -7.37 5.89
C PHE A 38 -12.62 -8.88 5.94
N ALA A 39 -12.45 -9.52 7.11
CA ALA A 39 -12.67 -10.95 7.26
C ALA A 39 -14.05 -11.38 6.72
N GLY A 40 -14.07 -12.42 5.89
CA GLY A 40 -15.29 -12.94 5.27
C GLY A 40 -15.80 -12.16 4.05
N ALA A 41 -15.17 -11.04 3.67
CA ALA A 41 -15.54 -10.22 2.51
C ALA A 41 -14.86 -10.67 1.19
N VAL A 42 -14.84 -11.98 0.95
CA VAL A 42 -14.02 -12.63 -0.10
C VAL A 42 -14.36 -12.25 -1.55
N ASN A 43 -15.54 -11.69 -1.80
CA ASN A 43 -16.00 -11.33 -3.15
C ASN A 43 -15.80 -9.84 -3.49
N ILE A 44 -15.19 -9.08 -2.58
CA ILE A 44 -14.96 -7.66 -2.77
C ILE A 44 -13.89 -7.40 -3.83
N ARG A 45 -14.25 -6.56 -4.79
CA ARG A 45 -13.43 -6.08 -5.89
C ARG A 45 -13.01 -4.63 -5.72
N GLN A 46 -13.82 -3.81 -5.06
CA GLN A 46 -13.53 -2.39 -4.90
C GLN A 46 -13.81 -1.90 -3.48
N ILE A 47 -12.84 -1.18 -2.91
CA ILE A 47 -12.90 -0.63 -1.57
C ILE A 47 -12.57 0.86 -1.65
N HIS A 48 -13.47 1.68 -1.13
CA HIS A 48 -13.31 3.13 -1.05
C HIS A 48 -13.32 3.57 0.41
N LEU A 49 -12.16 4.02 0.90
CA LEU A 49 -11.96 4.50 2.27
C LEU A 49 -11.59 5.99 2.34
N ALA A 50 -11.57 6.70 1.20
CA ALA A 50 -11.25 8.13 1.13
C ALA A 50 -12.00 8.97 2.17
N ASP A 51 -11.42 10.09 2.61
CA ASP A 51 -12.07 11.00 3.56
C ASP A 51 -12.41 10.34 4.91
N ASN A 52 -11.53 9.46 5.39
CA ASN A 52 -11.50 9.04 6.79
C ASN A 52 -10.24 9.62 7.46
N PRO A 53 -10.28 9.95 8.75
CA PRO A 53 -9.11 10.40 9.52
C PRO A 53 -8.21 9.22 9.91
N THR A 54 -8.00 8.25 9.01
CA THR A 54 -7.28 7.03 9.31
C THR A 54 -5.79 7.33 9.45
N VAL A 55 -5.25 6.99 10.60
CA VAL A 55 -3.84 7.23 10.95
C VAL A 55 -3.00 5.98 10.74
N THR A 56 -3.57 4.79 10.97
CA THR A 56 -2.82 3.54 10.98
C THR A 56 -3.52 2.45 10.16
N ILE A 57 -2.73 1.69 9.40
CA ILE A 57 -3.12 0.41 8.81
C ILE A 57 -2.40 -0.68 9.60
N GLU A 58 -3.16 -1.52 10.28
CA GLU A 58 -2.61 -2.58 11.13
C GLU A 58 -2.21 -3.82 10.34
N THR A 59 -1.36 -4.65 10.96
CA THR A 59 -0.96 -5.97 10.49
C THR A 59 -2.18 -6.81 10.08
N ASN A 60 -2.15 -7.44 8.90
CA ASN A 60 -3.23 -8.25 8.33
C ASN A 60 -4.56 -7.49 8.06
N ALA A 61 -4.54 -6.17 7.97
CA ALA A 61 -5.73 -5.34 7.73
C ALA A 61 -6.59 -5.82 6.54
N PHE A 62 -5.95 -6.20 5.44
CA PHE A 62 -6.60 -6.63 4.20
C PHE A 62 -6.63 -8.14 4.00
N SER A 63 -6.33 -8.92 5.04
CA SER A 63 -6.36 -10.38 4.95
C SER A 63 -7.74 -10.89 4.51
N SER A 64 -7.76 -12.01 3.78
CA SER A 64 -8.93 -12.63 3.13
C SER A 64 -9.43 -11.97 1.83
N LEU A 65 -8.89 -10.81 1.44
CA LEU A 65 -9.21 -10.17 0.16
C LEU A 65 -8.30 -10.71 -0.95
N SER A 66 -8.68 -11.77 -1.64
CA SER A 66 -7.80 -12.42 -2.61
C SER A 66 -7.78 -11.77 -4.00
N ASN A 67 -8.78 -10.93 -4.34
CA ASN A 67 -8.94 -10.45 -5.72
C ASN A 67 -9.58 -9.06 -5.81
N VAL A 68 -8.82 -8.03 -5.44
CA VAL A 68 -9.29 -6.64 -5.43
C VAL A 68 -8.89 -5.93 -6.72
N ASP A 69 -9.82 -5.38 -7.47
CA ASP A 69 -9.50 -4.59 -8.66
C ASP A 69 -8.96 -3.20 -8.29
N ARG A 70 -9.52 -2.60 -7.23
CA ARG A 70 -9.19 -1.22 -6.81
C ARG A 70 -9.32 -1.05 -5.30
N LEU A 71 -8.22 -0.63 -4.66
CA LEU A 71 -8.17 -0.23 -3.26
C LEU A 71 -7.79 1.25 -3.17
N ILE A 72 -8.76 2.09 -2.76
CA ILE A 72 -8.54 3.52 -2.52
C ILE A 72 -8.48 3.76 -1.02
N LEU A 73 -7.30 4.16 -0.56
CA LEU A 73 -7.02 4.42 0.85
C LEU A 73 -7.26 5.89 1.22
N PRO A 74 -7.44 6.20 2.51
CA PRO A 74 -7.50 7.56 3.02
C PRO A 74 -6.17 8.30 2.82
N SER A 75 -6.23 9.63 2.72
CA SER A 75 -5.05 10.49 2.88
C SER A 75 -4.66 10.62 4.36
N GLY A 76 -3.41 10.98 4.63
CA GLY A 76 -2.93 11.31 5.98
C GLY A 76 -2.59 10.11 6.85
N ILE A 77 -2.43 8.91 6.27
CA ILE A 77 -1.90 7.74 6.96
C ILE A 77 -0.49 8.06 7.45
N ARG A 78 -0.22 7.75 8.73
CA ARG A 78 1.08 7.99 9.38
C ARG A 78 1.85 6.72 9.72
N ALA A 79 1.17 5.57 9.74
CA ALA A 79 1.79 4.29 9.98
C ALA A 79 1.13 3.18 9.15
N ILE A 80 1.97 2.37 8.51
CA ILE A 80 1.57 1.10 7.92
C ILE A 80 2.43 0.05 8.63
N GLU A 81 1.79 -0.84 9.37
CA GLU A 81 2.50 -1.90 10.08
C GLU A 81 3.04 -2.96 9.09
N PRO A 82 4.10 -3.69 9.47
CA PRO A 82 4.52 -4.89 8.74
C PRO A 82 3.32 -5.82 8.46
N ASP A 83 3.29 -6.44 7.29
CA ASP A 83 2.21 -7.38 6.89
C ASP A 83 0.80 -6.76 6.80
N ALA A 84 0.66 -5.43 6.75
CA ALA A 84 -0.65 -4.79 6.59
C ALA A 84 -1.44 -5.32 5.38
N PHE A 85 -0.75 -5.63 4.28
CA PHE A 85 -1.33 -6.18 3.05
C PHE A 85 -1.20 -7.70 2.93
N TYR A 86 -0.79 -8.41 3.99
CA TYR A 86 -0.63 -9.85 3.92
C TYR A 86 -1.98 -10.55 3.65
N GLY A 87 -1.98 -11.44 2.65
CA GLY A 87 -3.18 -12.11 2.14
C GLY A 87 -3.98 -11.32 1.09
N LEU A 88 -3.56 -10.08 0.74
CA LEU A 88 -4.08 -9.34 -0.42
C LEU A 88 -3.34 -9.77 -1.70
N GLU A 89 -3.55 -11.02 -2.11
CA GLU A 89 -2.73 -11.66 -3.15
C GLU A 89 -2.78 -10.93 -4.49
N THR A 90 -3.99 -10.62 -4.98
CA THR A 90 -4.18 -9.91 -6.25
C THR A 90 -4.77 -8.54 -6.01
N VAL A 91 -4.06 -7.50 -6.48
CA VAL A 91 -4.59 -6.14 -6.55
C VAL A 91 -4.36 -5.52 -7.93
N GLY A 92 -5.44 -5.06 -8.57
CA GLY A 92 -5.34 -4.31 -9.81
C GLY A 92 -4.66 -2.96 -9.58
N TYR A 93 -5.24 -2.15 -8.70
CA TYR A 93 -4.77 -0.79 -8.43
C TYR A 93 -4.71 -0.53 -6.94
N LEU A 94 -3.49 -0.33 -6.43
CA LEU A 94 -3.20 0.13 -5.07
C LEU A 94 -2.49 1.48 -5.14
N LYS A 95 -3.19 2.54 -4.73
CA LYS A 95 -2.64 3.91 -4.64
C LYS A 95 -2.54 4.33 -3.18
N LEU A 96 -1.32 4.65 -2.77
CA LEU A 96 -0.95 5.21 -1.49
C LEU A 96 -0.48 6.64 -1.76
N SER A 97 -1.22 7.63 -1.26
CA SER A 97 -0.96 9.04 -1.59
C SER A 97 -1.29 9.96 -0.45
N PHE A 98 -0.59 11.09 -0.40
CA PHE A 98 -0.74 12.07 0.66
C PHE A 98 -0.57 11.43 2.05
N MET A 99 0.36 10.47 2.16
CA MET A 99 0.74 9.89 3.44
C MET A 99 1.81 10.75 4.11
N ASP A 100 1.92 10.60 5.43
CA ASP A 100 2.85 11.31 6.31
C ASP A 100 3.55 10.29 7.20
N LEU A 101 4.29 9.37 6.56
CA LEU A 101 4.93 8.23 7.21
C LEU A 101 6.25 8.65 7.85
N ALA A 102 6.52 8.13 9.06
CA ALA A 102 7.87 8.19 9.62
C ALA A 102 8.84 7.24 8.87
N SER A 103 8.32 6.15 8.34
CA SER A 103 9.08 5.14 7.62
C SER A 103 8.17 4.20 6.82
N LEU A 104 8.73 3.63 5.75
CA LEU A 104 8.25 2.38 5.17
C LEU A 104 8.98 1.23 5.87
N GLU A 105 8.26 0.50 6.71
CA GLU A 105 8.79 -0.57 7.56
C GLU A 105 9.07 -1.86 6.76
N PRO A 106 9.94 -2.76 7.27
CA PRO A 106 10.16 -4.07 6.66
C PRO A 106 8.84 -4.82 6.46
N TYR A 107 8.73 -5.55 5.34
CA TYR A 107 7.55 -6.35 4.99
C TYR A 107 6.24 -5.55 4.83
N THR A 108 6.31 -4.22 4.64
CA THR A 108 5.11 -3.39 4.40
C THR A 108 4.25 -3.98 3.27
N PHE A 109 4.87 -4.37 2.15
CA PHE A 109 4.16 -4.89 0.97
C PHE A 109 4.14 -6.43 0.86
N ARG A 110 4.54 -7.15 1.91
CA ARG A 110 4.60 -8.61 1.88
C ARG A 110 3.21 -9.21 1.67
N GLY A 111 3.12 -10.18 0.77
CA GLY A 111 1.87 -10.89 0.45
C GLY A 111 1.11 -10.31 -0.74
N LEU A 112 1.52 -9.14 -1.26
CA LEU A 112 1.10 -8.67 -2.58
C LEU A 112 1.82 -9.50 -3.65
N THR A 113 1.14 -10.48 -4.24
CA THR A 113 1.77 -11.44 -5.18
C THR A 113 1.44 -11.22 -6.63
N HIS A 114 0.41 -10.42 -6.93
CA HIS A 114 -0.01 -10.07 -8.29
C HIS A 114 -0.55 -8.64 -8.30
N VAL A 115 0.28 -7.68 -8.69
CA VAL A 115 -0.08 -6.26 -8.69
C VAL A 115 0.01 -5.67 -10.10
N LYS A 116 -1.09 -5.10 -10.63
CA LYS A 116 -0.98 -4.36 -11.91
C LYS A 116 -0.36 -2.98 -11.68
N LEU A 117 -0.80 -2.26 -10.66
CA LEU A 117 -0.20 -0.99 -10.26
C LEU A 117 -0.09 -0.87 -8.74
N LEU A 118 1.15 -0.70 -8.28
CA LEU A 118 1.44 -0.15 -6.96
C LEU A 118 2.00 1.27 -7.14
N SER A 119 1.34 2.26 -6.56
CA SER A 119 1.76 3.66 -6.67
C SER A 119 1.86 4.34 -5.32
N LEU A 120 3.08 4.70 -4.95
CA LEU A 120 3.42 5.62 -3.85
C LEU A 120 3.62 7.01 -4.47
N GLN A 121 2.76 7.97 -4.17
CA GLN A 121 2.90 9.31 -4.74
C GLN A 121 2.53 10.44 -3.81
N GLU A 122 3.16 11.61 -3.99
CA GLU A 122 2.81 12.85 -3.30
C GLU A 122 2.72 12.65 -1.77
N SER A 123 3.68 11.92 -1.20
CA SER A 123 3.71 11.55 0.22
C SER A 123 5.05 11.91 0.86
N ASP A 124 5.04 12.06 2.18
CA ASP A 124 6.24 11.91 2.99
C ASP A 124 6.38 10.42 3.35
N LEU A 125 7.42 9.77 2.82
CA LEU A 125 7.68 8.36 3.08
C LEU A 125 8.63 8.14 4.26
N GLY A 126 9.23 9.21 4.78
CA GLY A 126 10.25 9.14 5.82
C GLY A 126 11.42 8.25 5.38
N ILE A 127 11.80 7.30 6.24
CA ILE A 127 12.89 6.36 5.96
C ILE A 127 12.38 5.13 5.21
N ILE A 128 12.99 4.79 4.08
CA ILE A 128 12.81 3.47 3.46
C ILE A 128 13.72 2.47 4.19
N ARG A 129 13.13 1.61 5.03
CA ARG A 129 13.85 0.60 5.82
C ARG A 129 14.27 -0.59 4.98
N ALA A 130 15.29 -1.31 5.46
CA ALA A 130 15.69 -2.58 4.86
C ALA A 130 14.54 -3.59 4.83
N GLY A 131 14.36 -4.26 3.70
CA GLY A 131 13.24 -5.20 3.50
C GLY A 131 11.85 -4.57 3.34
N ALA A 132 11.72 -3.25 3.14
CA ALA A 132 10.40 -2.61 2.95
C ALA A 132 9.57 -3.20 1.78
N PHE A 133 10.26 -3.63 0.72
CA PHE A 133 9.69 -4.26 -0.46
C PHE A 133 9.86 -5.80 -0.47
N GLU A 134 10.33 -6.40 0.63
CA GLU A 134 10.51 -7.84 0.71
C GLU A 134 9.15 -8.56 0.67
N GLY A 135 9.06 -9.59 -0.18
CA GLY A 135 7.84 -10.37 -0.36
C GLY A 135 6.78 -9.72 -1.26
N LEU A 136 7.08 -8.57 -1.89
CA LEU A 136 6.32 -8.03 -3.02
C LEU A 136 6.67 -8.82 -4.28
N VAL A 137 5.70 -9.48 -4.92
CA VAL A 137 5.93 -10.35 -6.08
C VAL A 137 5.03 -9.94 -7.24
N GLN A 138 5.58 -10.01 -8.46
CA GLN A 138 4.89 -9.80 -9.74
C GLN A 138 4.12 -8.48 -9.83
N VAL A 139 4.88 -7.41 -10.05
CA VAL A 139 4.34 -6.05 -10.20
C VAL A 139 4.48 -5.58 -11.64
N GLU A 140 3.38 -5.28 -12.33
CA GLU A 140 3.44 -4.76 -13.70
C GLU A 140 4.00 -3.33 -13.74
N LEU A 141 3.57 -2.47 -12.81
CA LEU A 141 4.08 -1.11 -12.67
C LEU A 141 4.22 -0.71 -11.20
N LEU A 142 5.46 -0.42 -10.79
CA LEU A 142 5.79 0.20 -9.51
C LEU A 142 6.13 1.67 -9.74
N ASN A 143 5.33 2.55 -9.14
CA ASN A 143 5.51 3.99 -9.17
C ASN A 143 5.93 4.48 -7.77
N ILE A 144 7.07 5.16 -7.70
CA ILE A 144 7.51 5.96 -6.55
C ILE A 144 7.69 7.37 -7.10
N LEU A 145 6.67 8.23 -6.97
CA LEU A 145 6.59 9.50 -7.69
C LEU A 145 6.38 10.67 -6.74
N ASN A 146 7.15 11.74 -6.87
CA ASN A 146 6.92 13.00 -6.14
C ASN A 146 6.84 12.82 -4.62
N ASN A 147 7.67 11.95 -4.04
CA ASN A 147 7.70 11.75 -2.60
C ASN A 147 8.87 12.49 -1.96
N LYS A 148 8.71 12.86 -0.69
CA LYS A 148 9.83 13.19 0.20
C LYS A 148 10.32 11.88 0.83
N ILE A 149 11.62 11.64 0.75
CA ILE A 149 12.28 10.46 1.33
C ILE A 149 13.43 10.99 2.17
N ASP A 150 13.36 10.78 3.48
CA ASP A 150 14.36 11.30 4.41
C ASP A 150 15.69 10.57 4.22
N ALA A 151 15.64 9.24 4.21
CA ALA A 151 16.80 8.38 3.99
C ALA A 151 16.39 7.04 3.34
N ILE A 152 17.34 6.41 2.65
CA ILE A 152 17.22 5.04 2.14
C ILE A 152 18.23 4.19 2.88
N GLN A 153 17.74 3.35 3.80
CA GLN A 153 18.57 2.31 4.39
C GLN A 153 18.83 1.21 3.36
N GLU A 154 17.77 0.78 2.68
CA GLU A 154 17.87 -0.12 1.54
C GLU A 154 16.62 0.03 0.65
N LEU A 155 16.83 0.08 -0.67
CA LEU A 155 15.82 -0.09 -1.70
C LEU A 155 16.27 -1.25 -2.58
N ASN A 156 15.87 -2.46 -2.18
CA ASN A 156 16.27 -3.69 -2.84
C ASN A 156 15.10 -4.27 -3.66
N ILE A 157 15.17 -4.07 -4.97
CA ILE A 157 14.30 -4.68 -5.96
C ILE A 157 15.11 -5.74 -6.70
N THR A 158 14.72 -6.99 -6.55
CA THR A 158 15.39 -8.16 -7.13
C THR A 158 14.57 -8.78 -8.26
N ALA A 159 15.17 -9.70 -9.00
CA ALA A 159 14.46 -10.50 -9.99
C ALA A 159 13.27 -11.30 -9.42
N ALA A 160 13.26 -11.60 -8.11
CA ALA A 160 12.14 -12.27 -7.46
C ALA A 160 10.88 -11.39 -7.42
N ASN A 161 11.04 -10.06 -7.40
CA ASN A 161 9.93 -9.12 -7.42
C ASN A 161 9.21 -9.09 -8.78
N ARG A 162 9.87 -9.52 -9.87
CA ARG A 162 9.34 -9.53 -11.24
C ARG A 162 8.65 -8.21 -11.62
N ILE A 163 9.34 -7.09 -11.38
CA ILE A 163 8.80 -5.77 -11.68
C ILE A 163 8.98 -5.48 -13.16
N ARG A 164 7.91 -5.32 -13.92
CA ARG A 164 8.03 -5.00 -15.35
C ARG A 164 8.47 -3.56 -15.57
N VAL A 165 7.82 -2.59 -14.94
CA VAL A 165 8.20 -1.18 -15.05
C VAL A 165 8.39 -0.57 -13.67
N LEU A 166 9.53 0.08 -13.45
CA LEU A 166 9.80 0.89 -12.27
C LEU A 166 9.95 2.36 -12.68
N ARG A 167 9.17 3.24 -12.04
CA ARG A 167 9.29 4.69 -12.19
C ARG A 167 9.64 5.32 -10.86
N ILE A 168 10.78 6.00 -10.82
CA ILE A 168 11.26 6.76 -9.67
C ILE A 168 11.52 8.18 -10.17
N GLN A 169 10.54 9.08 -10.03
CA GLN A 169 10.58 10.43 -10.61
C GLN A 169 10.12 11.47 -9.61
N GLY A 170 10.77 12.64 -9.61
CA GLY A 170 10.41 13.77 -8.74
C GLY A 170 10.55 13.50 -7.24
N ASN A 171 11.23 12.41 -6.83
CA ASN A 171 11.44 12.16 -5.40
C ASN A 171 12.56 13.04 -4.87
N HIS A 172 12.32 13.62 -3.70
CA HIS A 172 13.27 14.47 -3.00
C HIS A 172 13.92 13.69 -1.86
N LEU A 173 15.19 13.33 -2.06
CA LEU A 173 16.02 12.68 -1.05
C LEU A 173 16.66 13.74 -0.16
N LEU A 174 16.47 13.65 1.16
CA LEU A 174 17.18 14.53 2.10
C LEU A 174 18.62 14.07 2.34
N GLU A 175 18.81 12.77 2.47
CA GLU A 175 20.13 12.16 2.62
C GLU A 175 20.60 11.49 1.31
N THR A 176 21.90 11.56 1.06
CA THR A 176 22.50 10.79 -0.05
C THR A 176 22.54 9.32 0.33
N PRO A 177 21.93 8.41 -0.46
CA PRO A 177 21.94 6.99 -0.15
C PRO A 177 23.37 6.43 -0.11
N GLU A 178 23.66 5.54 0.84
CA GLU A 178 24.96 4.86 0.91
C GLU A 178 25.21 4.00 -0.33
N SER A 179 26.48 3.78 -0.67
CA SER A 179 26.84 2.91 -1.80
C SER A 179 26.27 1.49 -1.60
N GLY A 180 25.52 0.99 -2.58
CA GLY A 180 24.88 -0.32 -2.51
C GLY A 180 23.54 -0.36 -1.77
N SER A 181 23.08 0.75 -1.18
CA SER A 181 21.74 0.82 -0.55
C SER A 181 20.61 0.73 -1.59
N ILE A 182 20.86 1.02 -2.86
CA ILE A 182 19.87 0.88 -3.94
C ILE A 182 20.33 -0.23 -4.87
N VAL A 183 19.56 -1.31 -4.91
CA VAL A 183 19.77 -2.47 -5.78
C VAL A 183 18.52 -2.65 -6.64
N LEU A 184 18.67 -2.57 -7.96
CA LEU A 184 17.57 -2.67 -8.92
C LEU A 184 17.91 -3.73 -9.98
N GLU A 185 17.34 -4.91 -9.83
CA GLU A 185 17.58 -6.07 -10.69
C GLU A 185 16.27 -6.67 -11.21
N GLY A 186 16.33 -7.27 -12.40
CA GLY A 186 15.19 -7.97 -12.99
C GLY A 186 14.00 -7.07 -13.33
N ILE A 187 14.28 -5.82 -13.73
CA ILE A 187 13.29 -4.83 -14.17
C ILE A 187 13.36 -4.67 -15.69
N ASP A 188 12.22 -4.77 -16.39
CA ASP A 188 12.21 -4.66 -17.86
C ASP A 188 12.39 -3.22 -18.34
N ALA A 189 11.81 -2.24 -17.65
CA ALA A 189 11.94 -0.82 -17.95
C ALA A 189 12.09 0.03 -16.68
N LEU A 190 13.18 0.81 -16.60
CA LEU A 190 13.47 1.74 -15.51
C LEU A 190 13.38 3.18 -16.00
N HIS A 191 12.51 3.99 -15.39
CA HIS A 191 12.40 5.41 -15.67
C HIS A 191 12.82 6.22 -14.44
N VAL A 192 13.98 6.86 -14.53
CA VAL A 192 14.53 7.78 -13.54
C VAL A 192 14.70 9.14 -14.19
N ASN A 193 14.01 10.17 -13.72
CA ASN A 193 14.20 11.55 -14.20
C ASN A 193 14.20 12.50 -13.00
N ARG A 194 15.04 13.54 -13.09
CA ARG A 194 15.24 14.58 -12.07
C ARG A 194 13.99 15.42 -11.86
#